data_AF-A0A519F9R7-F1
#
_entry.id   AF-A0A519F9R7-F1
#
_cell.length_a   1.000
_cell.length_b   1.000
_cell.length_c   1.000
_cell.angle_alpha   90.00
_cell.angle_beta   90.00
_cell.angle_gamma   90.00
#
_symmetry.space_group_name_H-M   'P 1'
#
loop_
_entity.id
_entity.type
_entity.pdbx_description
1 polymer ?
#
loop_
_entity_poly.entity_id
_entity_poly.type
_entity_poly.pdbx_seq_one_letter_code
_entity_poly.pdbx_strand_id
1 'polypeptide(L)' 'MPDLHDLAYVLETRRFWIPFGLSLAIATGTYYLTGQEPSSAAIAFFIGLLGFCAGVVLHLAGGKANAE' A
#
# COMPACT_ATOMS: atom_id res chain seq x y z
N MET A 1 -0.45 8.22 -22.34
CA MET A 1 -0.24 8.78 -20.99
C MET A 1 -1.24 8.07 -20.10
N PRO A 2 -0.85 7.45 -18.98
CA PRO A 2 -1.84 6.89 -18.05
C PRO A 2 -2.75 8.04 -17.60
N ASP A 3 -4.05 7.91 -17.87
CA ASP A 3 -5.02 8.93 -17.52
C ASP A 3 -5.20 8.98 -16.01
N LEU A 4 -5.42 10.17 -15.44
CA LEU A 4 -5.73 10.33 -14.01
C LEU A 4 -6.91 9.44 -13.56
N HIS A 5 -7.79 9.10 -14.50
CA HIS A 5 -8.90 8.18 -14.33
C HIS A 5 -8.46 6.73 -14.09
N ASP A 6 -7.40 6.25 -14.77
CA ASP A 6 -6.83 4.92 -14.51
C ASP A 6 -6.21 4.86 -13.11
N LEU A 7 -5.55 5.95 -12.70
CA LEU A 7 -5.00 6.06 -11.34
C LEU A 7 -6.12 6.01 -10.28
N ALA A 8 -7.25 6.69 -10.52
CA ALA A 8 -8.40 6.66 -9.64
C ALA A 8 -9.05 5.27 -9.57
N TYR A 9 -9.16 4.56 -10.70
CA TYR A 9 -9.67 3.19 -10.75
C TYR A 9 -8.77 2.18 -10.02
N VAL A 10 -7.45 2.37 -10.14
CA VAL A 10 -6.46 1.59 -9.38
C VAL A 10 -6.64 1.80 -7.87
N LEU A 11 -6.86 3.05 -7.47
CA LEU A 11 -7.13 3.41 -6.08
C LEU A 11 -8.48 2.92 -5.60
N GLU A 12 -9.54 2.79 -6.42
CA GLU A 12 -10.86 2.35 -5.94
C GLU A 12 -10.96 0.86 -5.59
N THR A 13 -9.97 0.06 -5.98
CA THR A 13 -10.08 -1.40 -5.87
C THR A 13 -9.70 -1.90 -4.47
N ARG A 14 -10.60 -2.66 -3.82
CA ARG A 14 -10.37 -3.28 -2.49
C ARG A 14 -9.07 -4.08 -2.39
N ARG A 15 -8.63 -4.69 -3.49
CA ARG A 15 -7.37 -5.46 -3.59
C ARG A 15 -6.11 -4.60 -3.36
N PHE A 16 -6.18 -3.28 -3.59
CA PHE A 16 -5.12 -2.34 -3.25
C PHE A 16 -5.22 -1.87 -1.80
N TRP A 17 -6.42 -1.43 -1.36
CA TRP A 17 -6.61 -0.84 -0.03
C TRP A 17 -6.39 -1.80 1.13
N ILE A 18 -6.72 -3.09 0.98
CA ILE A 18 -6.54 -4.08 2.05
C ILE A 18 -5.06 -4.23 2.45
N PRO A 19 -4.14 -4.62 1.54
CA PRO A 19 -2.72 -4.76 1.89
C PRO A 19 -2.07 -3.41 2.25
N PHE A 20 -2.45 -2.32 1.56
CA PHE A 20 -1.91 -1.00 1.84
C PHE A 20 -2.32 -0.50 3.23
N GLY A 21 -3.62 -0.57 3.55
CA GLY A 21 -4.16 -0.15 4.85
C GLY A 21 -3.63 -1.00 6.02
N LEU A 22 -3.49 -2.31 5.81
CA LEU A 22 -2.86 -3.18 6.81
C LEU A 22 -1.41 -2.77 7.08
N SER A 23 -0.63 -2.50 6.03
CA SER A 23 0.75 -2.04 6.21
C SER A 23 0.83 -0.68 6.90
N LEU A 24 -0.12 0.22 6.62
CA LEU A 24 -0.16 1.54 7.23
C LEU A 24 -0.45 1.45 8.72
N ALA A 25 -1.35 0.54 9.12
CA ALA A 25 -1.63 0.26 10.52
C ALA A 25 -0.39 -0.32 11.24
N ILE A 26 0.32 -1.25 10.61
CA ILE A 26 1.56 -1.83 11.16
C ILE A 26 2.64 -0.75 11.28
N ALA A 27 2.88 0.02 10.22
CA ALA A 27 3.85 1.12 10.19
C ALA A 27 3.60 2.12 11.32
N THR A 28 2.35 2.55 11.45
CA THR A 28 1.92 3.48 12.51
C THR A 28 2.14 2.87 13.89
N GLY A 29 1.72 1.62 14.09
CA GLY A 29 1.93 0.89 15.34
C GLY A 29 3.41 0.78 15.71
N THR A 30 4.26 0.37 14.76
CA THR A 30 5.71 0.27 14.95
C THR A 30 6.31 1.62 15.34
N TYR A 31 5.93 2.71 14.66
CA TYR A 31 6.43 4.05 14.97
C TYR A 31 6.12 4.49 16.41
N TYR A 32 4.88 4.30 16.86
CA TYR A 32 4.47 4.68 18.21
C TYR A 32 5.05 3.76 19.30
N LEU A 33 5.18 2.45 19.03
CA LEU A 33 5.71 1.49 20.00
C LEU A 33 7.22 1.59 20.21
N THR A 34 7.95 2.20 19.28
CA THR A 34 9.43 2.29 19.31
C THR A 34 9.93 3.67 19.76
N GLY A 35 9.06 4.52 20.27
CA GLY A 35 9.46 5.81 20.86
C GLY A 35 9.69 6.94 19.87
N GLN A 36 9.22 6.81 18.62
CA GLN A 36 9.20 7.90 17.63
C GLN A 36 10.59 8.47 17.26
N GLU A 37 11.64 7.65 17.37
CA GLU A 37 12.98 8.04 16.92
C GLU A 37 13.06 8.15 15.38
N PRO A 38 14.03 8.91 14.82
CA PRO A 38 14.21 9.00 13.37
C PRO A 38 14.42 7.63 12.69
N SER A 39 15.06 6.70 13.41
CA SER A 39 15.26 5.31 12.98
C SER A 39 13.94 4.57 12.81
N SER A 40 12.98 4.76 13.73
CA SER A 40 11.68 4.11 13.64
C SER A 40 10.75 4.75 12.61
N ALA A 41 10.87 6.06 12.37
CA ALA A 41 10.20 6.73 11.26
C ALA A 41 10.62 6.12 9.91
N ALA A 42 11.93 5.86 9.73
CA ALA A 42 12.43 5.20 8.53
C ALA A 42 11.89 3.78 8.38
N ILE A 43 11.87 3.00 9.47
CA ILE A 43 11.30 1.64 9.47
C ILE A 43 9.81 1.68 9.10
N ALA A 44 9.03 2.57 9.72
CA ALA A 44 7.61 2.73 9.42
C ALA A 44 7.37 3.13 7.96
N PHE A 45 8.20 4.02 7.41
CA PHE A 45 8.13 4.38 5.99
C PHE A 45 8.35 3.15 5.09
N PHE A 46 9.38 2.34 5.34
CA PHE A 46 9.63 1.14 4.54
C PHE A 46 8.52 0.09 4.68
N ILE A 47 7.91 -0.05 5.86
CA ILE A 47 6.73 -0.91 6.05
C ILE A 47 5.56 -0.43 5.19
N GLY A 48 5.27 0.88 5.21
CA GLY A 48 4.22 1.47 4.38
C GLY A 48 4.50 1.32 2.87
N LEU A 49 5.75 1.52 2.46
CA LEU A 49 6.19 1.34 1.07
C LEU A 49 6.00 -0.11 0.59
N LEU A 50 6.32 -1.10 1.43
CA LEU A 50 6.12 -2.51 1.10
C LEU A 50 4.64 -2.84 0.89
N GLY A 51 3.75 -2.35 1.74
CA GLY A 51 2.32 -2.57 1.55
C GLY A 51 1.73 -1.83 0.37
N PHE A 52 2.24 -0.63 0.04
CA PHE A 52 1.91 0.06 -1.19
C PHE A 52 2.27 -0.79 -2.41
N CYS A 53 3.52 -1.26 -2.49
CA CYS A 53 3.99 -2.13 -3.57
C CYS A 53 3.15 -3.42 -3.67
N ALA A 54 2.87 -4.08 -2.54
CA ALA A 54 2.04 -5.28 -2.51
C ALA A 54 0.60 -5.01 -3.01
N GLY A 55 0.01 -3.88 -2.61
CA GLY A 55 -1.30 -3.45 -3.08
C GLY A 55 -1.34 -3.21 -4.58
N VAL A 56 -0.33 -2.54 -5.14
CA VAL A 56 -0.22 -2.33 -6.59
C VAL A 56 -0.10 -3.67 -7.33
N VAL A 57 0.76 -4.57 -6.85
CA VAL A 57 0.95 -5.90 -7.48
C VAL A 57 -0.34 -6.70 -7.49
N LEU A 58 -1.05 -6.79 -6.37
CA LEU A 58 -2.32 -7.53 -6.27
C LEU A 58 -3.43 -6.90 -7.10
N HIS A 59 -3.47 -5.56 -7.19
CA HIS A 59 -4.39 -4.88 -8.06
C HIS A 59 -4.15 -5.23 -9.54
N LEU A 60 -2.90 -5.10 -10.01
CA LEU A 60 -2.52 -5.41 -11.39
C LEU A 60 -2.72 -6.90 -11.74
N ALA A 61 -2.38 -7.80 -10.83
CA ALA A 61 -2.61 -9.24 -11.01
C ALA A 61 -4.10 -9.57 -11.08
N GLY A 62 -4.92 -8.90 -10.26
CA GLY A 62 -6.36 -9.08 -10.24
C GLY A 62 -7.09 -8.53 -11.47
N GLY A 63 -6.54 -7.52 -12.14
CA GLY A 63 -7.07 -6.97 -13.40
C GLY A 63 -6.89 -7.91 -14.60
N LYS A 64 -5.83 -8.73 -14.60
CA LYS A 64 -5.59 -9.74 -15.66
C LYS A 64 -6.50 -10.97 -15.53
N ALA A 65 -7.00 -11.28 -14.33
CA ALA A 65 -7.83 -12.46 -14.09
C ALA A 65 -9.29 -12.34 -14.58
N ASN A 66 -9.75 -11.14 -14.92
CA ASN A 66 -11.12 -10.88 -15.42
C ASN A 66 -11.14 -10.55 -16.93
N ALA A 67 -10.04 -10.80 -17.64
CA ALA A 67 -9.92 -10.58 -19.09
C ALA A 67 -10.20 -11.85 -19.92
N GLU A 68 -10.87 -12.84 -19.31
CA GLU A 68 -11.45 -14.03 -19.98
C GLU A 68 -12.96 -13.88 -20.13
#